data_AF-A0A2V1HTG1-F1
#
_entry.id   AF-A0A2V1HTG1-F1
#
_cell.length_a   1.000
_cell.length_b   1.000
_cell.length_c   1.000
_cell.angle_alpha   90.00
_cell.angle_beta   90.00
_cell.angle_gamma   90.00
#
_symmetry.space_group_name_H-M   'P 1'
#
loop_
_entity.id
_entity.type
_entity.pdbx_description
1 polymer ?
#
loop_
_entity_poly.entity_id
_entity_poly.type
_entity_poly.pdbx_seq_one_letter_code
_entity_poly.pdbx_strand_id
1 'polypeptide(L)'
;MVVSETLDLLRRELGDSVLTDEATLDGVRADKSGARSANRPLAVIEARSVGDVQATMRIASATGTPVVVRGAGTGLAGGAIGDAGEIVLSLTSLDRILEISAADELAVVEPGILNGDLNAVLAEQGLWWAPDPASKAIASVGGNIATNAGGILCAKYGVTREAVLGLAVVLADGSLVRFGHRTVKGVTGYDVTALMIGSEGTLGIVVEATLKLRPLPSGTVATIGAFFPDIVTAAAASAAITASGVRPAALELLDALSLRLIDVYLGGQEGHVPIADRGGAYLLVQTDGDSSAEEATRIMGILAGFGADADLTTDPDEGERLLAVRRSAHPAFEKSGQVLIEDVAVPRSRLPEMFAAIETISAETGLSIPVIAHAGDGNLHPNLIVPADLVRADGEIPDLVWDAADRMFTAAVALGGTLTGEHGVGILKRRWLADELGPDSYELQKRIKTAFDPQGILGPGRVFEF
;
A
#
# COMPACT_ATOMS: atom_id res chain seq x y z
N MET A 1 -32.99 -19.06 -3.43
CA MET A 1 -33.84 -18.65 -2.28
C MET A 1 -33.06 -17.73 -1.34
N VAL A 2 -31.91 -18.17 -0.80
CA VAL A 2 -31.07 -17.35 0.11
C VAL A 2 -30.71 -15.97 -0.44
N VAL A 3 -30.26 -15.87 -1.70
CA VAL A 3 -29.92 -14.59 -2.35
C VAL A 3 -31.06 -13.56 -2.35
N SER A 4 -32.30 -14.01 -2.59
CA SER A 4 -33.47 -13.12 -2.58
C SER A 4 -33.80 -12.68 -1.15
N GLU A 5 -33.68 -13.59 -0.19
CA GLU A 5 -33.94 -13.32 1.22
C GLU A 5 -32.95 -12.30 1.80
N THR A 6 -31.64 -12.46 1.53
CA THR A 6 -30.62 -11.51 2.00
C THR A 6 -30.91 -10.09 1.50
N LEU A 7 -31.20 -9.93 0.21
CA LEU A 7 -31.42 -8.61 -0.37
C LEU A 7 -32.70 -7.94 0.17
N ASP A 8 -33.75 -8.72 0.40
CA ASP A 8 -34.99 -8.22 1.00
C ASP A 8 -34.78 -7.77 2.46
N LEU A 9 -34.00 -8.53 3.24
CA LEU A 9 -33.63 -8.15 4.60
C LEU A 9 -32.79 -6.87 4.63
N LEU A 10 -31.78 -6.76 3.75
CA LEU A 10 -30.93 -5.58 3.63
C LEU A 10 -31.77 -4.35 3.28
N ARG A 11 -32.62 -4.43 2.25
CA ARG A 11 -33.47 -3.29 1.83
C ARG A 11 -34.44 -2.86 2.93
N ARG A 12 -34.99 -3.81 3.68
CA ARG A 12 -35.89 -3.51 4.79
C ARG A 12 -35.18 -2.77 5.92
N GLU A 13 -33.95 -3.16 6.25
CA GLU A 13 -33.21 -2.62 7.39
C GLU A 13 -32.43 -1.33 7.06
N LEU A 14 -31.85 -1.27 5.85
CA LEU A 14 -30.90 -0.22 5.46
C LEU A 14 -31.45 0.76 4.42
N GLY A 15 -32.61 0.46 3.81
CA GLY A 15 -33.27 1.34 2.85
C GLY A 15 -32.36 1.77 1.70
N ASP A 16 -32.20 3.08 1.55
CA ASP A 16 -31.46 3.72 0.45
C ASP A 16 -29.94 3.47 0.47
N SER A 17 -29.40 2.91 1.56
CA SER A 17 -27.99 2.51 1.61
C SER A 17 -27.71 1.24 0.78
N VAL A 18 -28.75 0.53 0.31
CA VAL A 18 -28.61 -0.70 -0.51
C VAL A 18 -28.65 -0.36 -2.00
N LEU A 19 -27.50 -0.43 -2.66
CA LEU A 19 -27.34 -0.11 -4.07
C LEU A 19 -27.28 -1.39 -4.91
N THR A 20 -28.11 -1.44 -5.96
CA THR A 20 -28.25 -2.62 -6.86
C THR A 20 -28.36 -2.24 -8.34
N ASP A 21 -28.15 -0.97 -8.68
CA ASP A 21 -28.09 -0.55 -10.07
C ASP A 21 -26.83 -1.08 -10.76
N GLU A 22 -26.91 -1.28 -12.08
CA GLU A 22 -25.85 -1.94 -12.83
C GLU A 22 -24.52 -1.18 -12.79
N ALA A 23 -24.55 0.16 -12.82
CA ALA A 23 -23.35 0.98 -12.86
C ALA A 23 -22.57 0.87 -11.54
N THR A 24 -23.26 0.93 -10.41
CA THR A 24 -22.67 0.74 -9.08
C THR A 24 -22.07 -0.65 -8.93
N LEU A 25 -22.83 -1.69 -9.30
CA LEU A 25 -22.36 -3.07 -9.23
C LEU A 25 -21.16 -3.32 -10.16
N ASP A 26 -21.13 -2.70 -11.35
CA ASP A 26 -20.00 -2.82 -12.26
C ASP A 26 -18.74 -2.08 -11.78
N GLY A 27 -18.91 -0.95 -11.08
CA GLY A 27 -17.80 -0.14 -10.56
C GLY A 27 -16.98 -0.80 -9.46
N VAL A 28 -17.57 -1.76 -8.73
CA VAL A 28 -16.88 -2.47 -7.62
C VAL A 28 -16.28 -3.82 -8.04
N ARG A 29 -16.37 -4.19 -9.33
CA ARG A 29 -15.78 -5.43 -9.86
C ARG A 29 -14.27 -5.36 -10.03
N ALA A 30 -13.67 -4.19 -9.79
CA ALA A 30 -12.23 -3.95 -9.86
C ALA A 30 -11.78 -3.04 -8.71
N ASP A 31 -10.51 -3.14 -8.37
CA ASP A 31 -9.76 -2.13 -7.64
C ASP A 31 -8.58 -1.67 -8.53
N LYS A 32 -7.51 -1.14 -7.95
CA LYS A 32 -6.35 -0.67 -8.72
C LYS A 32 -5.34 -1.77 -9.05
N SER A 33 -5.58 -3.03 -8.63
CA SER A 33 -4.70 -4.17 -8.92
C SER A 33 -4.62 -4.56 -10.39
N GLY A 34 -5.51 -4.03 -11.24
CA GLY A 34 -5.65 -4.44 -12.64
C GLY A 34 -6.52 -5.70 -12.81
N ALA A 35 -6.84 -6.43 -11.73
CA ALA A 35 -7.76 -7.55 -11.77
C ALA A 35 -9.22 -7.09 -11.77
N ARG A 36 -10.08 -7.90 -12.39
CA ARG A 36 -11.51 -7.62 -12.50
C ARG A 36 -12.34 -8.88 -12.44
N SER A 37 -13.38 -8.91 -11.59
CA SER A 37 -14.32 -10.03 -11.55
C SER A 37 -15.18 -10.09 -12.83
N ALA A 38 -15.41 -11.31 -13.33
CA ALA A 38 -16.35 -11.61 -14.40
C ALA A 38 -17.82 -11.41 -13.99
N ASN A 39 -18.12 -11.40 -12.70
CA ASN A 39 -19.47 -11.31 -12.16
C ASN A 39 -19.70 -9.98 -11.43
N ARG A 40 -20.97 -9.65 -11.20
CA ARG A 40 -21.39 -8.54 -10.34
C ARG A 40 -21.64 -9.07 -8.92
N PRO A 41 -21.36 -8.28 -7.87
CA PRO A 41 -21.78 -8.62 -6.52
C PRO A 41 -23.30 -8.59 -6.35
N LEU A 42 -23.76 -9.14 -5.23
CA LEU A 42 -25.17 -9.14 -4.85
C LEU A 42 -25.72 -7.72 -4.66
N ALA A 43 -24.98 -6.90 -3.92
CA ALA A 43 -25.31 -5.52 -3.62
C ALA A 43 -24.05 -4.75 -3.18
N VAL A 44 -24.10 -3.44 -3.32
CA VAL A 44 -23.19 -2.53 -2.60
C VAL A 44 -23.97 -1.92 -1.44
N ILE A 45 -23.40 -1.95 -0.24
CA ILE A 45 -23.93 -1.23 0.91
C ILE A 45 -23.07 0.00 1.15
N GLU A 46 -23.66 1.18 1.04
CA GLU A 46 -23.02 2.44 1.42
C GLU A 46 -23.28 2.70 2.91
N ALA A 47 -22.35 2.30 3.78
CA ALA A 47 -22.54 2.50 5.22
C ALA A 47 -22.38 3.98 5.59
N ARG A 48 -23.39 4.53 6.26
CA ARG A 48 -23.43 5.93 6.75
C ARG A 48 -23.37 6.02 8.27
N SER A 49 -23.41 4.87 8.95
CA SER A 49 -23.27 4.78 10.39
C SER A 49 -22.62 3.45 10.79
N VAL A 50 -22.08 3.38 12.02
CA VAL A 50 -21.67 2.10 12.62
C VAL A 50 -22.85 1.12 12.70
N GLY A 51 -24.07 1.64 12.90
CA GLY A 51 -25.29 0.83 12.91
C GLY A 51 -25.53 0.11 11.59
N ASP A 52 -25.26 0.76 10.46
CA ASP A 52 -25.42 0.18 9.12
C ASP A 52 -24.46 -0.99 8.92
N VAL A 53 -23.21 -0.83 9.38
CA VAL A 53 -22.19 -1.89 9.36
C VAL A 53 -22.64 -3.08 10.22
N GLN A 54 -23.10 -2.83 11.44
CA GLN A 54 -23.58 -3.89 12.33
C GLN A 54 -24.80 -4.62 11.78
N ALA A 55 -25.77 -3.89 11.21
CA ALA A 55 -26.96 -4.46 10.59
C ALA A 55 -26.61 -5.33 9.38
N THR A 56 -25.70 -4.84 8.52
CA THR A 56 -25.19 -5.61 7.37
C THR A 56 -24.56 -6.92 7.82
N MET A 57 -23.67 -6.88 8.83
CA MET A 57 -22.98 -8.08 9.30
C MET A 57 -23.91 -9.07 9.98
N ARG A 58 -24.91 -8.62 10.76
CA ARG A 58 -25.91 -9.53 11.35
C ARG A 58 -26.72 -10.24 10.27
N ILE A 59 -27.13 -9.52 9.22
CA ILE A 59 -27.90 -10.12 8.11
C ILE A 59 -27.00 -11.09 7.32
N ALA A 60 -25.78 -10.68 6.99
CA ALA A 60 -24.81 -11.51 6.28
C ALA A 60 -24.51 -12.80 7.06
N SER A 61 -24.25 -12.70 8.36
CA SER A 61 -24.01 -13.83 9.27
C SER A 61 -25.21 -14.75 9.43
N ALA A 62 -26.43 -14.21 9.49
CA ALA A 62 -27.66 -15.01 9.57
C ALA A 62 -27.99 -15.76 8.27
N THR A 63 -27.54 -15.25 7.13
CA THR A 63 -27.83 -15.79 5.79
C THR A 63 -26.65 -16.55 5.18
N GLY A 64 -25.49 -16.53 5.82
CA GLY A 64 -24.23 -17.07 5.27
C GLY A 64 -23.76 -16.31 4.02
N THR A 65 -24.11 -15.03 3.88
CA THR A 65 -23.75 -14.22 2.71
C THR A 65 -22.35 -13.63 2.87
N PRO A 66 -21.43 -13.85 1.93
CA PRO A 66 -20.11 -13.23 1.95
C PRO A 66 -20.13 -11.70 1.93
N VAL A 67 -19.13 -11.09 2.56
CA VAL A 67 -18.92 -9.64 2.61
C VAL A 67 -17.48 -9.31 2.25
N VAL A 68 -17.29 -8.39 1.30
CA VAL A 68 -16.02 -7.76 0.98
C VAL A 68 -16.06 -6.32 1.49
N VAL A 69 -15.07 -5.93 2.28
CA VAL A 69 -14.97 -4.57 2.83
C VAL A 69 -14.24 -3.69 1.83
N ARG A 70 -14.78 -2.49 1.58
CA ARG A 70 -14.20 -1.56 0.60
C ARG A 70 -14.09 -0.15 1.18
N GLY A 71 -12.87 0.39 1.15
CA GLY A 71 -12.60 1.83 1.31
C GLY A 71 -12.67 2.54 -0.05
N ALA A 72 -11.66 3.34 -0.38
CA ALA A 72 -11.60 4.04 -1.67
C ALA A 72 -11.31 3.12 -2.89
N GLY A 73 -10.99 1.83 -2.68
CA GLY A 73 -10.75 0.88 -3.77
C GLY A 73 -9.41 1.07 -4.49
N THR A 74 -8.40 1.61 -3.80
CA THR A 74 -7.08 1.92 -4.35
C THR A 74 -6.04 0.81 -4.14
N GLY A 75 -6.43 -0.31 -3.53
CA GLY A 75 -5.53 -1.44 -3.26
C GLY A 75 -5.04 -2.12 -4.53
N LEU A 76 -3.87 -2.75 -4.44
CA LEU A 76 -3.16 -3.37 -5.57
C LEU A 76 -3.13 -4.91 -5.51
N ALA A 77 -3.75 -5.52 -4.50
CA ALA A 77 -3.78 -6.98 -4.33
C ALA A 77 -5.14 -7.64 -4.67
N GLY A 78 -6.14 -6.88 -5.12
CA GLY A 78 -7.48 -7.40 -5.45
C GLY A 78 -8.40 -7.60 -4.24
N GLY A 79 -7.97 -7.21 -3.04
CA GLY A 79 -8.70 -7.44 -1.79
C GLY A 79 -10.07 -6.75 -1.72
N ALA A 80 -10.28 -5.66 -2.48
CA ALA A 80 -11.50 -4.86 -2.46
C ALA A 80 -12.46 -5.15 -3.63
N ILE A 81 -12.17 -6.16 -4.45
CA ILE A 81 -12.99 -6.56 -5.60
C ILE A 81 -14.24 -7.29 -5.11
N GLY A 82 -15.42 -6.92 -5.61
CA GLY A 82 -16.67 -7.67 -5.41
C GLY A 82 -16.91 -8.71 -6.49
N ASP A 83 -17.42 -9.87 -6.09
CA ASP A 83 -17.73 -11.02 -6.95
C ASP A 83 -19.13 -11.59 -6.68
N ALA A 84 -19.54 -12.58 -7.48
CA ALA A 84 -20.87 -13.19 -7.45
C ALA A 84 -21.32 -13.59 -6.04
N GLY A 85 -22.49 -13.11 -5.62
CA GLY A 85 -23.10 -13.47 -4.35
C GLY A 85 -22.52 -12.74 -3.13
N GLU A 86 -21.49 -11.92 -3.30
CA GLU A 86 -20.89 -11.14 -2.23
C GLU A 86 -21.62 -9.80 -2.03
N ILE A 87 -21.68 -9.33 -0.79
CA ILE A 87 -22.01 -7.94 -0.45
C ILE A 87 -20.71 -7.14 -0.46
N VAL A 88 -20.66 -6.04 -1.21
CA VAL A 88 -19.56 -5.07 -1.07
C VAL A 88 -19.99 -4.02 -0.06
N LEU A 89 -19.35 -4.00 1.10
CA LEU A 89 -19.60 -3.02 2.16
C LEU A 89 -18.64 -1.84 2.02
N SER A 90 -19.15 -0.72 1.49
CA SER A 90 -18.40 0.52 1.36
C SER A 90 -18.43 1.32 2.66
N LEU A 91 -17.25 1.76 3.11
CA LEU A 91 -17.07 2.62 4.28
C LEU A 91 -16.74 4.08 3.91
N THR A 92 -16.78 4.43 2.63
CA THR A 92 -16.37 5.75 2.13
C THR A 92 -17.15 6.90 2.75
N SER A 93 -18.39 6.67 3.18
CA SER A 93 -19.28 7.70 3.73
C SER A 93 -19.17 7.83 5.26
N LEU A 94 -18.30 7.05 5.89
CA LEU A 94 -17.85 7.22 7.28
C LEU A 94 -16.54 8.02 7.27
N ASP A 95 -16.59 9.32 7.01
CA ASP A 95 -15.41 10.15 6.71
C ASP A 95 -15.14 11.29 7.72
N ARG A 96 -15.80 11.26 8.88
CA ARG A 96 -15.70 12.34 9.86
C ARG A 96 -14.46 12.24 10.73
N ILE A 97 -13.89 13.40 11.03
CA ILE A 97 -12.98 13.58 12.18
C ILE A 97 -13.85 13.73 13.44
N LEU A 98 -13.73 12.80 14.37
CA LEU A 98 -14.51 12.77 15.61
C LEU A 98 -13.84 13.56 16.73
N GLU A 99 -12.50 13.57 16.76
CA GLU A 99 -11.70 14.27 17.76
C GLU A 99 -10.32 14.62 17.20
N ILE A 100 -9.79 15.80 17.55
CA ILE A 100 -8.37 16.12 17.45
C ILE A 100 -7.93 16.61 18.84
N SER A 101 -6.98 15.90 19.47
CA SER A 101 -6.33 16.31 20.70
C SER A 101 -4.89 16.67 20.41
N ALA A 102 -4.61 17.96 20.23
CA ALA A 102 -3.25 18.44 19.99
C ALA A 102 -2.34 18.22 21.20
N ALA A 103 -2.89 18.30 22.42
CA ALA A 103 -2.14 18.08 23.65
C ALA A 103 -1.70 16.61 23.82
N ASP A 104 -2.50 15.66 23.34
CA ASP A 104 -2.18 14.24 23.39
C ASP A 104 -1.57 13.72 22.08
N GLU A 105 -1.38 14.59 21.08
CA GLU A 105 -0.95 14.24 19.72
C GLU A 105 -1.73 13.05 19.14
N LEU A 106 -3.07 13.10 19.21
CA LEU A 106 -3.94 12.07 18.65
C LEU A 106 -5.14 12.65 17.89
N ALA A 107 -5.68 11.85 16.98
CA ALA A 107 -6.98 12.08 16.37
C ALA A 107 -7.85 10.82 16.48
N VAL A 108 -9.16 11.00 16.58
CA VAL A 108 -10.14 9.91 16.43
C VAL A 108 -10.93 10.18 15.16
N VAL A 109 -10.94 9.23 14.23
CA VAL A 109 -11.52 9.41 12.88
C VAL A 109 -12.34 8.20 12.47
N GLU A 110 -13.28 8.43 11.57
CA GLU A 110 -13.96 7.38 10.81
C GLU A 110 -13.08 6.89 9.63
N PRO A 111 -13.22 5.63 9.17
CA PRO A 111 -12.27 4.97 8.26
C PRO A 111 -12.30 5.45 6.80
N GLY A 112 -13.37 6.13 6.39
CA GLY A 112 -13.61 6.60 5.03
C GLY A 112 -12.84 7.86 4.67
N ILE A 113 -12.37 8.64 5.66
CA ILE A 113 -11.63 9.88 5.41
C ILE A 113 -10.36 9.61 4.61
N LEU A 114 -10.09 10.44 3.62
CA LEU A 114 -8.87 10.34 2.82
C LEU A 114 -7.66 10.81 3.63
N ASN A 115 -6.52 10.16 3.42
CA ASN A 115 -5.28 10.49 4.13
C ASN A 115 -4.85 11.95 3.88
N GLY A 116 -4.99 12.43 2.64
CA GLY A 116 -4.69 13.82 2.27
C GLY A 116 -5.61 14.83 2.98
N ASP A 117 -6.92 14.56 3.00
CA ASP A 117 -7.92 15.43 3.61
C ASP A 117 -7.73 15.52 5.12
N LEU A 118 -7.44 14.38 5.78
CA LEU A 118 -7.09 14.35 7.19
C LEU A 118 -5.86 15.24 7.47
N ASN A 119 -4.78 15.06 6.71
CA ASN A 119 -3.55 15.82 6.92
C ASN A 119 -3.70 17.32 6.60
N ALA A 120 -4.58 17.70 5.68
CA ALA A 120 -4.90 19.11 5.43
C ALA A 120 -5.49 19.79 6.68
N VAL A 121 -6.40 19.12 7.39
CA VAL A 121 -6.99 19.63 8.64
C VAL A 121 -5.97 19.62 9.78
N LEU A 122 -5.19 18.55 9.92
CA LEU A 122 -4.19 18.44 10.99
C LEU A 122 -3.08 19.49 10.87
N ALA A 123 -2.69 19.85 9.64
CA ALA A 123 -1.65 20.84 9.38
C ALA A 123 -2.01 22.23 9.95
N GLU A 124 -3.29 22.59 10.02
CA GLU A 124 -3.75 23.83 10.66
C GLU A 124 -3.42 23.88 12.16
N GLN A 125 -3.23 22.72 12.79
CA GLN A 125 -2.83 22.56 14.19
C GLN A 125 -1.33 22.30 14.35
N GLY A 126 -0.54 22.38 13.27
CA GLY A 126 0.88 22.04 13.28
C GLY A 126 1.17 20.55 13.45
N LEU A 127 0.20 19.69 13.14
CA LEU A 127 0.27 18.24 13.30
C LEU A 127 0.08 17.53 11.96
N TRP A 128 0.42 16.24 11.92
CA TRP A 128 0.10 15.36 10.80
C TRP A 128 0.03 13.90 11.25
N TRP A 129 -0.65 13.08 10.46
CA TRP A 129 -0.63 11.63 10.52
C TRP A 129 0.39 11.12 9.50
N ALA A 130 1.40 10.40 10.00
CA ALA A 130 2.63 10.12 9.28
C ALA A 130 2.54 9.16 8.08
N PRO A 131 1.63 8.15 8.05
CA PRO A 131 1.50 7.27 6.89
C PRO A 131 1.30 8.04 5.58
N ASP A 132 2.03 7.60 4.55
CA ASP A 132 2.30 8.33 3.32
C ASP A 132 2.28 7.40 2.10
N PRO A 133 1.20 6.64 1.86
CA PRO A 133 1.15 5.82 0.64
C PRO A 133 1.24 6.73 -0.59
N ALA A 134 1.80 6.23 -1.68
CA ALA A 134 1.82 6.97 -2.95
C ALA A 134 0.41 7.43 -3.38
N SER A 135 -0.61 6.69 -2.95
CA SER A 135 -2.04 6.99 -3.14
C SER A 135 -2.66 7.90 -2.08
N LYS A 136 -1.90 8.60 -1.22
CA LYS A 136 -2.46 9.37 -0.07
C LYS A 136 -3.56 10.38 -0.43
N ALA A 137 -3.56 10.92 -1.66
CA ALA A 137 -4.59 11.82 -2.14
C ALA A 137 -5.95 11.14 -2.39
N ILE A 138 -5.97 9.80 -2.52
CA ILE A 138 -7.14 9.01 -2.90
C ILE A 138 -7.37 7.77 -2.01
N ALA A 139 -6.45 7.45 -1.10
CA ALA A 139 -6.59 6.32 -0.18
C ALA A 139 -7.23 6.76 1.13
N SER A 140 -8.15 5.92 1.63
CA SER A 140 -8.81 6.16 2.91
C SER A 140 -7.99 5.63 4.08
N VAL A 141 -8.12 6.26 5.25
CA VAL A 141 -7.45 5.84 6.50
C VAL A 141 -7.73 4.37 6.83
N GLY A 142 -8.98 3.92 6.70
CA GLY A 142 -9.35 2.53 6.92
C GLY A 142 -8.70 1.55 5.95
N GLY A 143 -8.50 1.95 4.69
CA GLY A 143 -7.77 1.17 3.70
C GLY A 143 -6.29 1.02 4.07
N ASN A 144 -5.65 2.12 4.49
CA ASN A 144 -4.27 2.11 4.97
C ASN A 144 -4.12 1.19 6.19
N ILE A 145 -5.07 1.23 7.13
CA ILE A 145 -5.07 0.35 8.31
C ILE A 145 -5.25 -1.11 7.90
N ALA A 146 -6.21 -1.41 7.02
CA ALA A 146 -6.51 -2.76 6.59
C ALA A 146 -5.35 -3.41 5.83
N THR A 147 -4.54 -2.62 5.12
CA THR A 147 -3.39 -3.10 4.33
C THR A 147 -2.04 -2.91 5.02
N ASN A 148 -2.01 -2.26 6.19
CA ASN A 148 -0.80 -1.78 6.83
C ASN A 148 0.09 -0.96 5.86
N ALA A 149 -0.52 -0.03 5.14
CA ALA A 149 0.13 0.68 4.05
C ALA A 149 1.45 1.34 4.46
N GLY A 150 2.42 1.26 3.56
CA GLY A 150 3.71 1.93 3.63
C GLY A 150 3.74 3.21 2.78
N GLY A 151 4.91 3.52 2.21
CA GLY A 151 5.14 4.67 1.35
C GLY A 151 6.54 5.29 1.47
N ILE A 152 6.71 6.45 0.83
CA ILE A 152 8.02 7.10 0.62
C ILE A 152 8.69 7.48 1.94
N LEU A 153 7.89 7.85 2.94
CA LEU A 153 8.37 8.32 4.25
C LEU A 153 8.62 7.19 5.29
N CYS A 154 8.43 5.92 4.92
CA CYS A 154 8.48 4.79 5.85
C CYS A 154 9.83 4.59 6.53
N ALA A 155 10.94 4.89 5.84
CA ALA A 155 12.29 4.75 6.38
C ALA A 155 12.50 5.50 7.72
N LYS A 156 11.87 6.68 7.87
CA LYS A 156 11.94 7.51 9.08
C LYS A 156 10.70 7.35 9.97
N TYR A 157 9.52 7.20 9.39
CA TYR A 157 8.27 7.33 10.12
C TYR A 157 7.53 6.01 10.42
N GLY A 158 7.94 4.90 9.80
CA GLY A 158 7.28 3.60 9.90
C GLY A 158 6.11 3.46 8.93
N VAL A 159 5.43 2.33 8.99
CA VAL A 159 4.23 2.03 8.22
C VAL A 159 2.99 2.43 9.02
N THR A 160 1.80 2.15 8.48
CA THR A 160 0.54 2.52 9.14
C THR A 160 0.42 2.00 10.58
N ARG A 161 0.95 0.80 10.87
CA ARG A 161 0.92 0.20 12.19
C ARG A 161 1.49 1.09 13.29
N GLU A 162 2.60 1.79 13.04
CA GLU A 162 3.24 2.65 14.05
C GLU A 162 2.42 3.91 14.37
N ALA A 163 1.42 4.22 13.54
CA ALA A 163 0.61 5.42 13.62
C ALA A 163 -0.84 5.15 14.08
N VAL A 164 -1.14 3.94 14.57
CA VAL A 164 -2.46 3.55 15.09
C VAL A 164 -2.34 3.17 16.56
N LEU A 165 -3.17 3.78 17.41
CA LEU A 165 -3.21 3.55 18.85
C LEU A 165 -4.36 2.62 19.28
N GLY A 166 -5.47 2.65 18.55
CA GLY A 166 -6.64 1.83 18.85
C GLY A 166 -7.67 1.85 17.71
N LEU A 167 -8.56 0.86 17.74
CA LEU A 167 -9.55 0.63 16.70
C LEU A 167 -10.89 0.25 17.34
N ALA A 168 -11.99 0.76 16.78
CA ALA A 168 -13.30 0.14 16.94
C ALA A 168 -13.59 -0.72 15.71
N VAL A 169 -14.00 -1.96 15.93
CA VAL A 169 -14.15 -2.98 14.90
C VAL A 169 -15.52 -3.64 15.02
N VAL A 170 -16.22 -3.79 13.90
CA VAL A 170 -17.39 -4.66 13.82
C VAL A 170 -16.96 -6.05 13.36
N LEU A 171 -17.26 -7.08 14.15
CA LEU A 171 -16.91 -8.47 13.86
C LEU A 171 -17.94 -9.13 12.92
N ALA A 172 -17.64 -10.37 12.50
CA ALA A 172 -18.50 -11.14 11.58
C ALA A 172 -19.94 -11.32 12.09
N ASP A 173 -20.16 -11.38 13.40
CA ASP A 173 -21.48 -11.48 14.04
C ASP A 173 -22.20 -10.13 14.21
N GLY A 174 -21.57 -9.02 13.81
CA GLY A 174 -22.08 -7.66 13.98
C GLY A 174 -21.89 -7.06 15.37
N SER A 175 -21.13 -7.71 16.26
CA SER A 175 -20.70 -7.12 17.54
C SER A 175 -19.68 -6.01 17.31
N LEU A 176 -19.76 -4.94 18.11
CA LEU A 176 -18.79 -3.84 18.10
C LEU A 176 -17.82 -4.03 19.26
N VAL A 177 -16.54 -4.13 18.95
CA VAL A 177 -15.44 -4.29 19.91
C VAL A 177 -14.43 -3.17 19.76
N ARG A 178 -13.72 -2.84 20.84
CA ARG A 178 -12.70 -1.79 20.86
C ARG A 178 -11.37 -2.37 21.33
N PHE A 179 -10.32 -2.10 20.57
CA PHE A 179 -8.96 -2.55 20.82
C PHE A 179 -8.02 -1.36 20.98
N GLY A 180 -6.93 -1.57 21.73
CA GLY A 180 -5.88 -0.59 21.93
C GLY A 180 -6.21 0.42 23.03
N HIS A 181 -5.41 1.49 23.05
CA HIS A 181 -5.42 2.48 24.12
C HIS A 181 -5.11 3.85 23.55
N ARG A 182 -5.55 4.92 24.22
CA ARG A 182 -5.14 6.29 23.86
C ARG A 182 -3.70 6.61 24.28
N THR A 183 -3.11 5.77 25.12
CA THR A 183 -1.77 5.96 25.67
C THR A 183 -0.75 5.14 24.89
N VAL A 184 0.49 5.65 24.82
CA VAL A 184 1.62 4.91 24.23
C VAL A 184 1.89 3.58 24.97
N LYS A 185 1.53 3.49 26.24
CA LYS A 185 1.69 2.28 27.06
C LYS A 185 0.34 1.63 27.33
N GLY A 186 0.23 0.35 27.01
CA GLY A 186 -0.86 -0.52 27.44
C GLY A 186 -0.49 -1.97 27.14
N VAL A 187 -0.54 -2.82 28.16
CA VAL A 187 -0.12 -4.23 28.10
C VAL A 187 -1.15 -5.16 28.75
N THR A 188 -2.42 -4.75 28.72
CA THR A 188 -3.52 -5.51 29.31
C THR A 188 -4.07 -6.47 28.27
N GLY A 189 -3.56 -7.70 28.27
CA GLY A 189 -3.93 -8.73 27.31
C GLY A 189 -3.07 -8.72 26.04
N TYR A 190 -3.54 -9.38 24.98
CA TYR A 190 -2.85 -9.45 23.69
C TYR A 190 -3.07 -8.17 22.88
N ASP A 191 -2.11 -7.84 22.02
CA ASP A 191 -2.21 -6.72 21.10
C ASP A 191 -3.05 -7.11 19.87
N VAL A 192 -4.38 -7.11 20.06
CA VAL A 192 -5.34 -7.37 18.98
C VAL A 192 -5.38 -6.21 17.99
N THR A 193 -5.02 -4.99 18.41
CA THR A 193 -4.92 -3.84 17.49
C THR A 193 -3.92 -4.13 16.36
N ALA A 194 -2.73 -4.61 16.72
CA ALA A 194 -1.73 -5.02 15.73
C ALA A 194 -2.19 -6.18 14.85
N LEU A 195 -3.01 -7.10 15.37
CA LEU A 195 -3.56 -8.21 14.59
C LEU A 195 -4.60 -7.73 13.55
N MET A 196 -5.35 -6.66 13.86
CA MET A 196 -6.34 -6.10 12.94
C MET A 196 -5.68 -5.30 11.79
N ILE A 197 -4.54 -4.66 12.05
CA ILE A 197 -3.78 -3.88 11.06
C ILE A 197 -3.13 -4.85 10.06
N GLY A 198 -3.36 -4.65 8.77
CA GLY A 198 -2.91 -5.60 7.73
C GLY A 198 -3.80 -6.84 7.57
N SER A 199 -4.96 -6.91 8.25
CA SER A 199 -5.89 -8.05 8.12
C SER A 199 -6.71 -8.07 6.82
N GLU A 200 -6.60 -7.02 6.00
CA GLU A 200 -7.33 -6.84 4.73
C GLU A 200 -8.86 -6.97 4.87
N GLY A 201 -9.40 -6.62 6.05
CA GLY A 201 -10.83 -6.73 6.36
C GLY A 201 -11.30 -8.17 6.62
N THR A 202 -10.40 -9.15 6.63
CA THR A 202 -10.75 -10.57 6.84
C THR A 202 -11.05 -10.90 8.30
N LEU A 203 -10.55 -10.13 9.27
CA LEU A 203 -10.80 -10.37 10.70
C LEU A 203 -11.92 -9.49 11.28
N GLY A 204 -12.37 -8.48 10.55
CA GLY A 204 -13.40 -7.54 10.99
C GLY A 204 -13.32 -6.21 10.25
N ILE A 205 -14.28 -5.35 10.51
CA ILE A 205 -14.47 -4.09 9.80
C ILE A 205 -14.10 -2.94 10.73
N VAL A 206 -13.03 -2.21 10.40
CA VAL A 206 -12.63 -1.00 11.14
C VAL A 206 -13.68 0.10 10.88
N VAL A 207 -14.30 0.62 11.94
CA VAL A 207 -15.33 1.66 11.87
C VAL A 207 -14.95 2.96 12.59
N GLU A 208 -13.87 2.94 13.37
CA GLU A 208 -13.29 4.10 14.06
C GLU A 208 -11.82 3.80 14.33
N ALA A 209 -10.95 4.80 14.19
CA ALA A 209 -9.52 4.68 14.49
C ALA A 209 -9.04 5.81 15.39
N THR A 210 -8.31 5.45 16.45
CA THR A 210 -7.50 6.40 17.23
C THR A 210 -6.09 6.40 16.65
N LEU A 211 -5.70 7.52 16.06
CA LEU A 211 -4.45 7.70 15.32
C LEU A 211 -3.43 8.44 16.17
N LYS A 212 -2.17 8.03 16.07
CA LYS A 212 -1.03 8.76 16.64
C LYS A 212 -0.60 9.84 15.66
N LEU A 213 -0.66 11.09 16.10
CA LEU A 213 -0.17 12.23 15.33
C LEU A 213 1.29 12.51 15.66
N ARG A 214 1.88 13.38 14.86
CA ARG A 214 3.20 13.96 15.09
C ARG A 214 3.14 15.45 14.83
N PRO A 215 4.04 16.26 15.43
CA PRO A 215 4.31 17.60 14.95
C PRO A 215 4.77 17.56 13.49
N LEU A 216 4.38 18.58 12.72
CA LEU A 216 4.97 18.81 11.40
C LEU A 216 6.50 18.94 11.55
N PRO A 217 7.30 18.33 10.65
CA PRO A 217 8.75 18.48 10.68
C PRO A 217 9.14 19.97 10.67
N SER A 218 9.99 20.37 11.61
CA SER A 218 10.60 21.70 11.66
C SER A 218 11.84 21.78 10.75
N GLY A 219 12.30 22.99 10.48
CA GLY A 219 13.54 23.22 9.73
C GLY A 219 13.38 23.11 8.21
N THR A 220 14.51 23.20 7.52
CA THR A 220 14.57 23.17 6.04
C THR A 220 14.67 21.74 5.55
N VAL A 221 13.79 21.34 4.63
CA VAL A 221 13.92 20.08 3.90
C VAL A 221 15.07 20.19 2.91
N ALA A 222 15.98 19.22 2.94
CA ALA A 222 17.04 19.11 1.96
C ALA A 222 16.77 17.91 1.06
N THR A 223 16.89 18.10 -0.25
CA THR A 223 16.67 17.06 -1.25
C THR A 223 17.95 16.84 -2.05
N ILE A 224 18.31 15.58 -2.22
CA ILE A 224 19.47 15.14 -2.99
C ILE A 224 18.99 14.24 -4.12
N GLY A 225 19.41 14.54 -5.34
CA GLY A 225 19.28 13.65 -6.48
C GLY A 225 20.66 13.17 -6.89
N ALA A 226 20.89 11.86 -6.85
CA ALA A 226 22.21 11.27 -7.13
C ALA A 226 22.11 10.24 -8.25
N PHE A 227 22.95 10.40 -9.27
CA PHE A 227 23.03 9.51 -10.43
C PHE A 227 24.27 8.64 -10.33
N PHE A 228 24.10 7.38 -10.74
CA PHE A 228 25.13 6.34 -10.68
C PHE A 228 25.25 5.63 -12.02
N PRO A 229 26.42 5.05 -12.34
CA PRO A 229 26.60 4.28 -13.57
C PRO A 229 25.71 3.03 -13.63
N ASP A 230 25.42 2.41 -12.48
CA ASP A 230 24.66 1.17 -12.38
C ASP A 230 23.88 1.06 -11.05
N ILE A 231 22.87 0.20 -11.05
CA ILE A 231 21.95 0.00 -9.93
C ILE A 231 22.60 -0.66 -8.71
N VAL A 232 23.63 -1.49 -8.91
CA VAL A 232 24.34 -2.19 -7.84
C VAL A 232 25.14 -1.20 -7.00
N THR A 233 25.84 -0.26 -7.65
CA THR A 233 26.57 0.83 -7.00
C THR A 233 25.61 1.74 -6.24
N ALA A 234 24.48 2.10 -6.83
CA ALA A 234 23.47 2.94 -6.17
C ALA A 234 22.83 2.25 -4.94
N ALA A 235 22.51 0.95 -5.04
CA ALA A 235 22.00 0.15 -3.93
C ALA A 235 23.03 -0.01 -2.80
N ALA A 236 24.32 -0.13 -3.12
CA ALA A 236 25.38 -0.15 -2.12
C ALA A 236 25.52 1.21 -1.40
N ALA A 237 25.37 2.32 -2.13
CA ALA A 237 25.38 3.66 -1.55
C ALA A 237 24.19 3.89 -0.60
N SER A 238 22.98 3.45 -0.96
CA SER A 238 21.80 3.55 -0.09
C SER A 238 21.94 2.71 1.19
N ALA A 239 22.51 1.51 1.09
CA ALA A 239 22.86 0.69 2.24
C ALA A 239 23.91 1.37 3.13
N ALA A 240 24.91 2.04 2.55
CA ALA A 240 25.93 2.78 3.30
C ALA A 240 25.36 4.01 4.03
N ILE A 241 24.42 4.74 3.42
CA ILE A 241 23.68 5.83 4.08
C ILE A 241 22.99 5.31 5.34
N THR A 242 22.25 4.21 5.20
CA THR A 242 21.57 3.55 6.32
C THR A 242 22.56 3.10 7.40
N ALA A 243 23.66 2.44 7.01
CA ALA A 243 24.67 1.94 7.93
C ALA A 243 25.42 3.05 8.69
N SER A 244 25.43 4.28 8.15
CA SER A 244 26.02 5.44 8.82
C SER A 244 25.23 5.91 10.06
N GLY A 245 24.00 5.43 10.22
CA GLY A 245 23.07 5.82 11.27
C GLY A 245 22.19 7.03 10.92
N VAL A 246 22.36 7.63 9.73
CA VAL A 246 21.44 8.64 9.22
C VAL A 246 20.14 7.96 8.78
N ARG A 247 19.00 8.60 9.06
CA ARG A 247 17.66 8.13 8.68
C ARG A 247 16.95 9.19 7.85
N PRO A 248 17.19 9.21 6.53
CA PRO A 248 16.48 10.12 5.64
C PRO A 248 14.98 9.92 5.76
N ALA A 249 14.23 11.00 5.55
CA ALA A 249 12.78 10.98 5.42
C ALA A 249 12.37 10.13 4.20
N ALA A 250 13.04 10.34 3.06
CA ALA A 250 12.89 9.53 1.85
C ALA A 250 14.24 8.99 1.39
N LEU A 251 14.28 7.74 0.91
CA LEU A 251 15.45 7.13 0.29
C LEU A 251 14.97 6.20 -0.83
N GLU A 252 14.80 6.76 -2.02
CA GLU A 252 14.12 6.12 -3.16
C GLU A 252 15.12 5.80 -4.27
N LEU A 253 15.08 4.60 -4.82
CA LEU A 253 16.01 4.14 -5.85
C LEU A 253 15.26 3.74 -7.13
N LEU A 254 15.79 4.10 -8.30
CA LEU A 254 15.23 3.77 -9.61
C LEU A 254 16.33 3.19 -10.51
N ASP A 255 15.97 2.16 -11.28
CA ASP A 255 16.86 1.49 -12.23
C ASP A 255 16.93 2.18 -13.61
N ALA A 256 17.87 1.72 -14.44
CA ALA A 256 18.11 2.30 -15.76
C ALA A 256 16.87 2.25 -16.68
N LEU A 257 16.09 1.18 -16.59
CA LEU A 257 14.88 1.03 -17.41
C LEU A 257 13.81 2.03 -16.97
N SER A 258 13.65 2.24 -15.66
CA SER A 258 12.75 3.27 -15.13
C SER A 258 13.10 4.65 -15.66
N LEU A 259 14.38 5.04 -15.61
CA LEU A 259 14.83 6.36 -16.10
C LEU A 259 14.53 6.57 -17.58
N ARG A 260 14.77 5.55 -18.42
CA ARG A 260 14.46 5.64 -19.86
C ARG A 260 12.96 5.80 -20.13
N LEU A 261 12.11 5.07 -19.41
CA LEU A 261 10.66 5.17 -19.59
C LEU A 261 10.14 6.53 -19.09
N ILE A 262 10.70 7.06 -18.01
CA ILE A 262 10.40 8.41 -17.53
C ILE A 262 10.81 9.47 -18.56
N ASP A 263 12.00 9.37 -19.17
CA ASP A 263 12.43 10.28 -20.24
C ASP A 263 11.48 10.24 -21.44
N VAL A 264 11.04 9.05 -21.86
CA VAL A 264 10.05 8.92 -22.95
C VAL A 264 8.72 9.58 -22.58
N TYR A 265 8.27 9.40 -21.33
CA TYR A 265 7.02 9.98 -20.84
C TYR A 265 7.10 11.52 -20.75
N LEU A 266 8.23 12.05 -20.30
CA LEU A 266 8.44 13.49 -20.10
C LEU A 266 8.97 14.22 -21.35
N GLY A 267 9.51 13.52 -22.34
CA GLY A 267 10.18 14.11 -23.52
C GLY A 267 9.31 15.02 -24.40
N GLY A 268 7.99 15.00 -24.23
CA GLY A 268 7.06 15.94 -24.86
C GLY A 268 6.79 17.22 -24.06
N GLN A 269 7.32 17.34 -22.85
CA GLN A 269 7.11 18.47 -21.94
C GLN A 269 8.19 19.54 -22.17
N GLU A 270 7.78 20.80 -22.17
CA GLU A 270 8.70 21.93 -22.32
C GLU A 270 9.70 21.97 -21.15
N GLY A 271 11.00 22.02 -21.45
CA GLY A 271 12.06 22.09 -20.44
C GLY A 271 12.53 20.75 -19.87
N HIS A 272 12.05 19.60 -20.36
CA HIS A 272 12.58 18.30 -19.94
C HIS A 272 14.03 18.11 -20.40
N VAL A 273 14.90 17.74 -19.45
CA VAL A 273 16.29 17.35 -19.69
C VAL A 273 16.37 15.84 -19.50
N PRO A 274 16.90 15.06 -20.48
CA PRO A 274 17.02 13.61 -20.33
C PRO A 274 17.82 13.23 -19.08
N ILE A 275 17.19 12.48 -18.19
CA ILE A 275 17.81 12.04 -16.93
C ILE A 275 18.54 10.70 -17.09
N ALA A 276 18.17 9.87 -18.07
CA ALA A 276 18.85 8.61 -18.35
C ALA A 276 20.27 8.83 -18.90
N ASP A 277 20.58 10.00 -19.45
CA ASP A 277 21.93 10.37 -19.91
C ASP A 277 22.90 10.65 -18.76
N ARG A 278 22.40 10.88 -17.53
CA ARG A 278 23.23 11.12 -16.34
C ARG A 278 23.73 9.84 -15.67
N GLY A 279 23.09 8.70 -15.91
CA GLY A 279 23.48 7.43 -15.29
C GLY A 279 22.49 6.29 -15.50
N GLY A 280 22.91 5.08 -15.11
CA GLY A 280 22.09 3.86 -15.11
C GLY A 280 21.27 3.65 -13.84
N ALA A 281 21.32 4.55 -12.86
CA ALA A 281 20.43 4.53 -11.71
C ALA A 281 20.30 5.93 -11.09
N TYR A 282 19.18 6.15 -10.39
CA TYR A 282 18.88 7.39 -9.68
C TYR A 282 18.48 7.10 -8.24
N LEU A 283 19.16 7.77 -7.30
CA LEU A 283 18.86 7.73 -5.88
C LEU A 283 18.37 9.11 -5.44
N LEU A 284 17.13 9.18 -4.99
CA LEU A 284 16.54 10.36 -4.38
C LEU A 284 16.64 10.22 -2.86
N VAL A 285 17.12 11.27 -2.20
CA VAL A 285 17.20 11.33 -0.75
C VAL A 285 16.55 12.62 -0.26
N GLN A 286 15.70 12.53 0.75
CA GLN A 286 15.21 13.71 1.46
C GLN A 286 15.50 13.61 2.95
N THR A 287 15.98 14.69 3.53
CA THR A 287 16.13 14.85 4.98
C THR A 287 15.24 15.98 5.45
N ASP A 288 14.70 15.84 6.65
CA ASP A 288 13.82 16.81 7.30
C ASP A 288 14.08 16.85 8.81
N GLY A 289 13.47 17.82 9.50
CA GLY A 289 13.75 18.10 10.90
C GLY A 289 14.99 18.95 11.10
N ASP A 290 15.30 19.23 12.37
CA ASP A 290 16.36 20.17 12.74
C ASP A 290 17.77 19.71 12.32
N SER A 291 18.00 18.40 12.17
CA SER A 291 19.27 17.81 11.72
C SER A 291 19.42 17.72 10.20
N SER A 292 18.42 18.16 9.42
CA SER A 292 18.35 17.96 7.97
C SER A 292 19.63 18.40 7.23
N ALA A 293 20.13 19.61 7.49
CA ALA A 293 21.32 20.13 6.79
C ALA A 293 22.61 19.33 7.10
N GLU A 294 22.76 18.89 8.35
CA GLU A 294 23.91 18.08 8.78
C GLU A 294 23.84 16.67 8.18
N GLU A 295 22.64 16.07 8.20
CA GLU A 295 22.38 14.76 7.58
C GLU A 295 22.63 14.80 6.08
N ALA A 296 22.10 15.80 5.36
CA ALA A 296 22.31 15.98 3.93
C ALA A 296 23.80 16.13 3.58
N THR A 297 24.56 16.90 4.35
CA THR A 297 26.01 17.06 4.15
C THR A 297 26.74 15.73 4.32
N ARG A 298 26.39 14.95 5.34
CA ARG A 298 26.98 13.63 5.58
C ARG A 298 26.64 12.65 4.47
N ILE A 299 25.40 12.67 3.98
CA ILE A 299 24.94 11.84 2.86
C ILE A 299 25.72 12.20 1.59
N MET A 300 25.90 13.48 1.26
CA MET A 300 26.72 13.90 0.12
C MET A 300 28.15 13.35 0.18
N GLY A 301 28.77 13.33 1.37
CA GLY A 301 30.09 12.72 1.57
C GLY A 301 30.11 11.21 1.32
N ILE A 302 29.06 10.49 1.70
CA ILE A 302 28.91 9.06 1.41
C ILE A 302 28.76 8.85 -0.10
N LEU A 303 27.83 9.58 -0.73
CA LEU A 303 27.55 9.49 -2.17
C LEU A 303 28.80 9.75 -3.02
N ALA A 304 29.59 10.76 -2.66
CA ALA A 304 30.86 11.05 -3.32
C ALA A 304 31.86 9.88 -3.22
N GLY A 305 31.87 9.16 -2.10
CA GLY A 305 32.70 7.95 -1.92
C GLY A 305 32.31 6.79 -2.85
N PHE A 306 31.08 6.78 -3.37
CA PHE A 306 30.60 5.83 -4.37
C PHE A 306 30.64 6.40 -5.80
N GLY A 307 31.19 7.60 -6.00
CA GLY A 307 31.34 8.23 -7.32
C GLY A 307 30.04 8.75 -7.92
N ALA A 308 29.04 9.09 -7.10
CA ALA A 308 27.78 9.64 -7.57
C ALA A 308 27.95 11.04 -8.20
N ASP A 309 27.23 11.30 -9.29
CA ASP A 309 26.93 12.67 -9.74
C ASP A 309 25.69 13.16 -9.00
N ALA A 310 25.86 14.02 -7.99
CA ALA A 310 24.81 14.35 -7.04
C ALA A 310 24.57 15.86 -6.91
N ASP A 311 23.29 16.24 -6.95
CA ASP A 311 22.81 17.59 -6.71
C ASP A 311 22.14 17.65 -5.33
N LEU A 312 22.52 18.63 -4.51
CA LEU A 312 21.88 18.94 -3.23
C LEU A 312 21.17 20.29 -3.33
N THR A 313 19.90 20.33 -2.94
CA THR A 313 19.13 21.56 -2.86
C THR A 313 18.35 21.66 -1.54
N THR A 314 18.18 22.89 -1.07
CA THR A 314 17.23 23.26 -0.02
C THR A 314 16.11 24.16 -0.55
N ASP A 315 16.12 24.44 -1.86
CA ASP A 315 15.06 25.17 -2.53
C ASP A 315 13.88 24.21 -2.78
N PRO A 316 12.66 24.53 -2.31
CA PRO A 316 11.51 23.65 -2.44
C PRO A 316 11.15 23.31 -3.90
N ASP A 317 11.28 24.27 -4.83
CA ASP A 317 10.89 24.06 -6.22
C ASP A 317 11.89 23.17 -6.96
N GLU A 318 13.19 23.30 -6.66
CA GLU A 318 14.23 22.37 -7.14
C GLU A 318 14.04 20.98 -6.51
N GLY A 319 13.75 20.92 -5.20
CA GLY A 319 13.50 19.66 -4.50
C GLY A 319 12.30 18.90 -5.08
N GLU A 320 11.22 19.61 -5.40
CA GLU A 320 10.06 19.02 -6.08
C GLU A 320 10.40 18.53 -7.49
N ARG A 321 11.29 19.21 -8.23
CA ARG A 321 11.76 18.73 -9.54
C ARG A 321 12.52 17.40 -9.44
N LEU A 322 13.36 17.22 -8.41
CA LEU A 322 14.04 15.95 -8.16
C LEU A 322 13.03 14.84 -7.74
N LEU A 323 12.09 15.16 -6.86
CA LEU A 323 10.99 14.26 -6.48
C LEU A 323 10.10 13.86 -7.66
N ALA A 324 9.85 14.78 -8.60
CA ALA A 324 8.98 14.56 -9.74
C ALA A 324 9.49 13.43 -10.64
N VAL A 325 10.81 13.19 -10.70
CA VAL A 325 11.39 12.01 -11.35
C VAL A 325 10.81 10.74 -10.77
N ARG A 326 10.88 10.59 -9.44
CA ARG A 326 10.35 9.41 -8.73
C ARG A 326 8.82 9.29 -8.85
N ARG A 327 8.09 10.40 -8.82
CA ARG A 327 6.61 10.43 -8.94
C ARG A 327 6.13 10.13 -10.36
N SER A 328 6.97 10.35 -11.38
CA SER A 328 6.63 10.08 -12.78
C SER A 328 6.76 8.60 -13.17
N ALA A 329 7.36 7.76 -12.33
CA ALA A 329 7.63 6.35 -12.63
C ALA A 329 6.37 5.54 -12.99
N HIS A 330 5.40 5.43 -12.08
CA HIS A 330 4.17 4.66 -12.36
C HIS A 330 3.39 5.19 -13.57
N PRO A 331 3.12 6.51 -13.72
CA PRO A 331 2.50 7.03 -14.94
C PRO A 331 3.27 6.69 -16.22
N ALA A 332 4.60 6.72 -16.19
CA ALA A 332 5.43 6.35 -17.33
C ALA A 332 5.32 4.86 -17.68
N PHE A 333 5.25 3.98 -16.67
CA PHE A 333 5.11 2.55 -16.87
C PHE A 333 3.72 2.19 -17.42
N GLU A 334 2.66 2.76 -16.84
CA GLU A 334 1.28 2.59 -17.33
C GLU A 334 1.12 3.12 -18.76
N LYS A 335 1.83 4.21 -19.11
CA LYS A 335 1.83 4.73 -20.49
C LYS A 335 2.50 3.78 -21.48
N SER A 336 3.40 2.92 -21.00
CA SER A 336 4.19 1.99 -21.81
C SER A 336 3.47 0.68 -22.12
N GLY A 337 2.38 0.36 -21.41
CA GLY A 337 1.58 -0.83 -21.67
C GLY A 337 0.70 -1.20 -20.49
N GLN A 338 0.01 -2.35 -20.59
CA GLN A 338 -0.61 -2.97 -19.43
C GLN A 338 0.49 -3.42 -18.46
N VAL A 339 0.32 -3.14 -17.17
CA VAL A 339 1.34 -3.44 -16.14
C VAL A 339 0.73 -4.31 -15.06
N LEU A 340 1.43 -5.39 -14.69
CA LEU A 340 1.23 -6.04 -13.40
C LEU A 340 2.18 -5.37 -12.40
N ILE A 341 1.61 -4.56 -11.50
CA ILE A 341 2.37 -3.88 -10.45
C ILE A 341 2.59 -4.89 -9.32
N GLU A 342 3.85 -5.23 -9.08
CA GLU A 342 4.21 -6.11 -7.98
C GLU A 342 5.07 -5.38 -6.95
N ASP A 343 5.15 -6.01 -5.78
CA ASP A 343 5.84 -5.49 -4.62
C ASP A 343 6.43 -6.66 -3.85
N VAL A 344 7.71 -6.54 -3.50
CA VAL A 344 8.45 -7.45 -2.61
C VAL A 344 9.33 -6.62 -1.69
N ALA A 345 9.72 -7.17 -0.54
CA ALA A 345 10.74 -6.52 0.29
C ALA A 345 11.83 -7.51 0.69
N VAL A 346 13.07 -7.05 0.77
CA VAL A 346 14.23 -7.84 1.22
C VAL A 346 14.99 -7.08 2.30
N PRO A 347 15.81 -7.75 3.14
CA PRO A 347 16.73 -7.04 4.01
C PRO A 347 17.55 -6.04 3.19
N ARG A 348 17.69 -4.79 3.66
CA ARG A 348 18.36 -3.71 2.91
C ARG A 348 19.76 -4.06 2.40
N SER A 349 20.49 -4.91 3.13
CA SER A 349 21.79 -5.43 2.73
C SER A 349 21.75 -6.37 1.51
N ARG A 350 20.55 -6.82 1.10
CA ARG A 350 20.29 -7.74 0.00
C ARG A 350 19.63 -7.07 -1.21
N LEU A 351 19.40 -5.75 -1.17
CA LEU A 351 18.87 -4.99 -2.31
C LEU A 351 19.67 -5.24 -3.61
N PRO A 352 21.02 -5.21 -3.61
CA PRO A 352 21.78 -5.48 -4.83
C PRO A 352 21.49 -6.84 -5.45
N GLU A 353 21.36 -7.91 -4.64
CA GLU A 353 21.05 -9.23 -5.18
C GLU A 353 19.62 -9.32 -5.72
N MET A 354 18.66 -8.61 -5.11
CA MET A 354 17.28 -8.61 -5.59
C MET A 354 17.16 -7.89 -6.95
N PHE A 355 17.81 -6.74 -7.13
CA PHE A 355 17.86 -6.07 -8.44
C PHE A 355 18.50 -6.97 -9.50
N ALA A 356 19.62 -7.63 -9.19
CA ALA A 356 20.26 -8.56 -10.11
C ALA A 356 19.37 -9.77 -10.48
N ALA A 357 18.58 -10.27 -9.54
CA ALA A 357 17.60 -11.33 -9.80
C ALA A 357 16.51 -10.85 -10.77
N ILE A 358 15.98 -9.64 -10.58
CA ILE A 358 14.97 -9.04 -11.48
C ILE A 358 15.55 -8.81 -12.88
N GLU A 359 16.77 -8.28 -12.99
CA GLU A 359 17.48 -8.12 -14.27
C GLU A 359 17.66 -9.46 -15.00
N THR A 360 18.00 -10.52 -14.26
CA THR A 360 18.14 -11.88 -14.81
C THR A 360 16.78 -12.40 -15.32
N ILE A 361 15.70 -12.23 -14.55
CA ILE A 361 14.35 -12.63 -14.97
C ILE A 361 13.92 -11.86 -16.22
N SER A 362 14.15 -10.55 -16.24
CA SER A 362 13.91 -9.67 -17.40
C SER A 362 14.65 -10.16 -18.64
N ALA A 363 15.96 -10.44 -18.53
CA ALA A 363 16.78 -10.91 -19.65
C ALA A 363 16.35 -12.28 -20.19
N GLU A 364 15.97 -13.22 -19.32
CA GLU A 364 15.57 -14.56 -19.73
C GLU A 364 14.16 -14.64 -20.30
N THR A 365 13.23 -13.83 -19.80
CA THR A 365 11.83 -13.81 -20.24
C THR A 365 11.58 -12.84 -21.39
N GLY A 366 12.45 -11.84 -21.57
CA GLY A 366 12.26 -10.74 -22.50
C GLY A 366 11.24 -9.69 -22.04
N LEU A 367 10.74 -9.77 -20.80
CA LEU A 367 9.80 -8.80 -20.23
C LEU A 367 10.52 -7.52 -19.83
N SER A 368 9.88 -6.37 -20.08
CA SER A 368 10.34 -5.09 -19.51
C SER A 368 9.86 -4.99 -18.06
N ILE A 369 10.80 -5.03 -17.10
CA ILE A 369 10.51 -4.95 -15.66
C ILE A 369 11.25 -3.76 -15.04
N PRO A 370 10.81 -2.51 -15.26
CA PRO A 370 11.35 -1.36 -14.52
C PRO A 370 11.08 -1.51 -13.03
N VAL A 371 12.04 -1.06 -12.21
CA VAL A 371 11.96 -1.18 -10.75
C VAL A 371 12.21 0.18 -10.11
N ILE A 372 11.29 0.54 -9.21
CA ILE A 372 11.49 1.59 -8.22
C ILE A 372 11.49 0.96 -6.84
N ALA A 373 12.21 1.53 -5.88
CA ALA A 373 12.32 0.96 -4.55
C ALA A 373 12.33 2.03 -3.46
N HIS A 374 11.66 1.75 -2.35
CA HIS A 374 11.90 2.37 -1.06
C HIS A 374 13.19 1.75 -0.49
N ALA A 375 14.34 2.22 -0.95
CA ALA A 375 15.63 1.65 -0.55
C ALA A 375 15.92 1.80 0.95
N GLY A 376 15.29 2.77 1.62
CA GLY A 376 15.41 3.01 3.06
C GLY A 376 14.84 1.93 3.96
N ASP A 377 13.88 1.14 3.48
CA ASP A 377 13.26 0.02 4.20
C ASP A 377 13.39 -1.33 3.46
N GLY A 378 13.83 -1.32 2.20
CA GLY A 378 14.14 -2.54 1.44
C GLY A 378 12.99 -3.06 0.59
N ASN A 379 11.93 -2.27 0.40
CA ASN A 379 10.79 -2.59 -0.44
C ASN A 379 11.06 -2.17 -1.91
N LEU A 380 10.89 -3.11 -2.84
CA LEU A 380 10.98 -2.92 -4.28
C LEU A 380 9.60 -3.07 -4.93
N HIS A 381 9.37 -2.27 -5.96
CA HIS A 381 8.16 -2.23 -6.78
C HIS A 381 8.51 -2.58 -8.25
N PRO A 382 8.76 -3.85 -8.55
CA PRO A 382 8.92 -4.32 -9.91
C PRO A 382 7.60 -4.23 -10.68
N ASN A 383 7.64 -3.57 -11.84
CA ASN A 383 6.47 -3.34 -12.69
C ASN A 383 6.59 -4.18 -13.95
N LEU A 384 5.89 -5.31 -14.03
CA LEU A 384 5.99 -6.23 -15.16
C LEU A 384 5.10 -5.72 -16.31
N ILE A 385 5.72 -5.14 -17.34
CA ILE A 385 4.99 -4.60 -18.51
C ILE A 385 4.64 -5.75 -19.46
N VAL A 386 3.34 -5.93 -19.71
CA VAL A 386 2.82 -6.93 -20.64
C VAL A 386 3.18 -6.53 -22.08
N PRO A 387 3.85 -7.40 -22.86
CA PRO A 387 4.14 -7.14 -24.27
C PRO A 387 2.87 -6.88 -25.06
N ALA A 388 2.89 -5.89 -25.96
CA ALA A 388 1.69 -5.42 -26.67
C ALA A 388 0.99 -6.52 -27.50
N ASP A 389 1.74 -7.50 -28.00
CA ASP A 389 1.24 -8.66 -28.74
C ASP A 389 0.65 -9.77 -27.83
N LEU A 390 0.89 -9.70 -26.52
CA LEU A 390 0.35 -10.60 -25.51
C LEU A 390 -0.80 -9.98 -24.71
N VAL A 391 -1.10 -8.69 -24.88
CA VAL A 391 -2.23 -8.03 -24.21
C VAL A 391 -3.54 -8.67 -24.65
N ARG A 392 -4.33 -9.11 -23.68
CA ARG A 392 -5.60 -9.79 -23.91
C ARG A 392 -6.77 -8.82 -23.92
N ALA A 393 -7.79 -9.12 -24.72
CA ALA A 393 -9.00 -8.30 -24.82
C ALA A 393 -9.84 -8.29 -23.51
N ASP A 394 -9.74 -9.35 -22.71
CA ASP A 394 -10.37 -9.46 -21.40
C ASP A 394 -9.58 -8.75 -20.28
N GLY A 395 -8.36 -8.27 -20.58
CA GLY A 395 -7.47 -7.64 -19.62
C GLY A 395 -6.76 -8.63 -18.69
N GLU A 396 -6.90 -9.95 -18.88
CA GLU A 396 -6.16 -10.91 -18.06
C GLU A 396 -4.65 -10.81 -18.31
N ILE A 397 -3.89 -11.01 -17.24
CA ILE A 397 -2.43 -11.04 -17.29
C ILE A 397 -1.97 -12.41 -17.84
N PRO A 398 -1.13 -12.45 -18.89
CA PRO A 398 -0.65 -13.71 -19.47
C PRO A 398 0.19 -14.56 -18.51
N ASP A 399 0.16 -15.88 -18.69
CA ASP A 399 0.93 -16.84 -17.86
C ASP A 399 2.43 -16.52 -17.81
N LEU A 400 3.03 -16.09 -18.93
CA LEU A 400 4.44 -15.67 -18.98
C LEU A 400 4.77 -14.59 -17.93
N VAL A 401 3.85 -13.66 -17.69
CA VAL A 401 4.04 -12.56 -16.73
C VAL A 401 3.88 -13.09 -15.30
N TRP A 402 2.93 -14.01 -15.07
CA TRP A 402 2.78 -14.67 -13.77
C TRP A 402 3.96 -15.58 -13.44
N ASP A 403 4.55 -16.27 -14.42
CA ASP A 403 5.75 -17.08 -14.24
C ASP A 403 6.97 -16.20 -13.87
N ALA A 404 7.08 -15.01 -14.45
CA ALA A 404 8.12 -14.05 -14.07
C ALA A 404 7.92 -13.52 -12.64
N ALA A 405 6.67 -13.23 -12.25
CA ALA A 405 6.33 -12.82 -10.89
C ALA A 405 6.63 -13.94 -9.87
N ASP A 406 6.27 -15.19 -10.17
CA ASP A 406 6.58 -16.37 -9.35
C ASP A 406 8.08 -16.50 -9.05
N ARG A 407 8.91 -16.41 -10.09
CA ARG A 407 10.38 -16.44 -9.96
C ARG A 407 10.92 -15.32 -9.09
N MET A 408 10.32 -14.14 -9.19
CA MET A 408 10.68 -12.96 -8.41
C MET A 408 10.28 -13.10 -6.94
N PHE A 409 9.07 -13.58 -6.64
CA PHE A 409 8.66 -13.87 -5.26
C PHE A 409 9.55 -14.94 -4.62
N THR A 410 9.85 -16.00 -5.37
CA THR A 410 10.77 -17.06 -4.94
C THR A 410 12.15 -16.48 -4.60
N ALA A 411 12.68 -15.59 -5.44
CA ALA A 411 13.96 -14.92 -5.19
C ALA A 411 13.91 -14.04 -3.92
N ALA A 412 12.85 -13.25 -3.73
CA ALA A 412 12.68 -12.42 -2.54
C ALA A 412 12.66 -13.26 -1.24
N VAL A 413 11.88 -14.34 -1.20
CA VAL A 413 11.83 -15.26 -0.06
C VAL A 413 13.19 -15.92 0.19
N ALA A 414 13.88 -16.36 -0.86
CA ALA A 414 15.22 -16.96 -0.74
C ALA A 414 16.28 -15.98 -0.18
N LEU A 415 16.08 -14.66 -0.36
CA LEU A 415 16.92 -13.60 0.22
C LEU A 415 16.54 -13.26 1.67
N GLY A 416 15.57 -13.97 2.27
CA GLY A 416 15.04 -13.69 3.60
C GLY A 416 14.09 -12.50 3.63
N GLY A 417 13.47 -12.20 2.48
CA GLY A 417 12.48 -11.17 2.30
C GLY A 417 11.04 -11.67 2.43
N THR A 418 10.11 -10.89 1.88
CA THR A 418 8.67 -11.16 1.84
C THR A 418 8.10 -10.91 0.45
N LEU A 419 7.04 -11.66 0.11
CA LEU A 419 6.26 -11.59 -1.13
C LEU A 419 5.47 -10.29 -1.30
N THR A 420 5.32 -9.50 -0.24
CA THR A 420 4.73 -8.16 -0.31
C THR A 420 5.24 -7.28 0.83
N GLY A 421 5.81 -6.12 0.49
CA GLY A 421 6.21 -5.10 1.44
C GLY A 421 5.01 -4.31 1.99
N GLU A 422 4.10 -3.85 1.12
CA GLU A 422 3.04 -2.91 1.50
C GLU A 422 1.68 -3.09 0.80
N HIS A 423 1.59 -3.81 -0.33
CA HIS A 423 0.33 -3.92 -1.09
C HIS A 423 -0.68 -4.92 -0.52
N GLY A 424 -0.22 -5.87 0.30
CA GLY A 424 -1.02 -6.96 0.83
C GLY A 424 -1.05 -8.20 -0.06
N VAL A 425 -1.72 -9.24 0.42
CA VAL A 425 -1.83 -10.54 -0.23
C VAL A 425 -3.03 -10.58 -1.17
N GLY A 426 -4.18 -10.10 -0.68
CA GLY A 426 -5.46 -10.07 -1.40
C GLY A 426 -5.79 -11.38 -2.11
N ILE A 427 -6.26 -11.27 -3.35
CA ILE A 427 -6.53 -12.42 -4.23
C ILE A 427 -5.26 -12.80 -5.01
N LEU A 428 -4.47 -11.80 -5.41
CA LEU A 428 -3.39 -11.99 -6.37
C LEU A 428 -2.27 -12.87 -5.84
N LYS A 429 -1.86 -12.65 -4.58
CA LYS A 429 -0.66 -13.28 -4.02
C LYS A 429 -0.93 -14.47 -3.11
N ARG A 430 -2.20 -14.80 -2.84
CA ARG A 430 -2.59 -15.85 -1.88
C ARG A 430 -1.98 -17.22 -2.19
N ARG A 431 -1.70 -17.50 -3.47
CA ARG A 431 -1.11 -18.77 -3.94
C ARG A 431 0.33 -18.99 -3.45
N TRP A 432 1.07 -17.92 -3.15
CA TRP A 432 2.45 -17.99 -2.63
C TRP A 432 2.53 -17.85 -1.10
N LEU A 433 1.40 -17.53 -0.43
CA LEU A 433 1.40 -17.21 0.99
C LEU A 433 1.92 -18.38 1.84
N ALA A 434 1.59 -19.62 1.48
CA ALA A 434 2.04 -20.80 2.20
C ALA A 434 3.55 -21.04 2.05
N ASP A 435 4.14 -20.65 0.92
CA ASP A 435 5.57 -20.85 0.64
C ASP A 435 6.45 -19.95 1.51
N GLU A 436 6.01 -18.71 1.78
CA GLU A 436 6.71 -17.82 2.71
C GLU A 436 6.46 -18.18 4.18
N LEU A 437 5.19 -18.36 4.58
CA LEU A 437 4.86 -18.57 5.99
C LEU A 437 5.31 -19.93 6.52
N GLY A 438 5.37 -20.93 5.64
CA GLY A 438 5.48 -22.33 6.02
C GLY A 438 4.18 -22.89 6.64
N PRO A 439 4.07 -24.23 6.70
CA PRO A 439 2.80 -24.89 6.99
C PRO A 439 2.25 -24.59 8.39
N ASP A 440 3.10 -24.54 9.42
CA ASP A 440 2.66 -24.37 10.80
C ASP A 440 2.09 -22.96 11.06
N SER A 441 2.74 -21.93 10.51
CA SER A 441 2.30 -20.53 10.62
C SER A 441 1.04 -20.32 9.79
N TYR A 442 0.99 -20.84 8.57
CA TYR A 442 -0.18 -20.77 7.71
C TYR A 442 -1.44 -21.34 8.40
N GLU A 443 -1.35 -22.55 8.97
CA GLU A 443 -2.47 -23.17 9.69
C GLU A 443 -2.82 -22.48 11.01
N LEU A 444 -1.85 -21.86 11.69
CA LEU A 444 -2.14 -21.04 12.86
C LEU A 444 -2.93 -19.78 12.47
N GLN A 445 -2.56 -19.10 11.39
CA GLN A 445 -3.27 -17.91 10.92
C GLN A 445 -4.68 -18.23 10.41
N LYS A 446 -4.87 -19.38 9.75
CA LYS A 446 -6.23 -19.88 9.42
C LYS A 446 -7.09 -20.07 10.66
N ARG A 447 -6.54 -20.63 11.75
CA ARG A 447 -7.26 -20.76 13.03
C ARG A 447 -7.59 -19.42 13.68
N ILE A 448 -6.71 -18.42 13.54
CA ILE A 448 -7.00 -17.05 13.97
C ILE A 448 -8.20 -16.52 13.18
N LYS A 449 -8.19 -16.63 11.85
CA LYS A 449 -9.32 -16.22 11.01
C LYS A 449 -10.62 -16.94 11.41
N THR A 450 -10.60 -18.25 11.66
CA THR A 450 -11.77 -18.98 12.18
C THR A 450 -12.27 -18.45 13.52
N ALA A 451 -11.40 -17.95 14.40
CA ALA A 451 -11.81 -17.39 15.68
C ALA A 451 -12.57 -16.07 15.54
N PHE A 452 -12.23 -15.25 14.54
CA PHE A 452 -12.91 -13.96 14.26
C PHE A 452 -14.11 -14.10 13.33
N ASP A 453 -14.07 -15.08 12.43
CA ASP A 453 -15.10 -15.36 11.44
C ASP A 453 -15.29 -16.88 11.24
N PRO A 454 -16.05 -17.53 12.14
CA PRO A 454 -16.26 -18.97 12.09
C PRO A 454 -17.00 -19.47 10.84
N GLN A 455 -17.74 -18.59 10.17
CA GLN A 455 -18.53 -18.92 8.97
C GLN A 455 -17.77 -18.63 7.66
N GLY A 456 -16.62 -17.95 7.73
CA GLY A 456 -15.82 -17.59 6.56
C GLY A 456 -16.49 -16.57 5.63
N ILE A 457 -17.37 -15.71 6.16
CA ILE A 457 -18.10 -14.73 5.34
C ILE A 457 -17.29 -13.47 5.02
N LEU A 458 -16.28 -13.11 5.83
CA LEU A 458 -15.48 -11.89 5.62
C LEU A 458 -14.33 -12.15 4.64
N GLY A 459 -14.39 -11.57 3.45
CA GLY A 459 -13.36 -11.64 2.43
C GLY A 459 -12.97 -13.07 2.00
N PRO A 460 -13.92 -13.98 1.69
CA PRO A 460 -13.57 -15.34 1.32
C PRO A 460 -12.63 -15.36 0.10
N GLY A 461 -11.59 -16.20 0.15
CA GLY A 461 -10.58 -16.28 -0.91
C GLY A 461 -9.64 -15.07 -0.98
N ARG A 462 -9.71 -14.11 -0.04
CA ARG A 462 -8.69 -13.06 0.11
C ARG A 462 -7.75 -13.50 1.23
N VAL A 463 -6.44 -13.34 1.03
CA VAL A 463 -5.36 -13.81 1.89
C VAL A 463 -5.26 -15.33 1.99
N PHE A 464 -6.33 -16.01 2.42
CA PHE A 464 -6.38 -17.47 2.60
C PHE A 464 -7.44 -18.13 1.71
N GLU A 465 -7.19 -19.39 1.36
CA GLU A 465 -8.19 -20.30 0.81
C GLU A 465 -8.75 -21.16 1.94
N PHE A 466 -10.07 -21.18 2.12
CA PHE A 466 -10.78 -21.90 3.19
C PHE A 466 -11.60 -23.06 2.63
#